data_AF-A0A661KJV7-F1
#
_entry.id   AF-A0A661KJV7-F1
#
_cell.length_a   1.000
_cell.length_b   1.000
_cell.length_c   1.000
_cell.angle_alpha   90.00
_cell.angle_beta   90.00
_cell.angle_gamma   90.00
#
_symmetry.space_group_name_H-M   'P 1'
#
loop_
_entity.id
_entity.type
_entity.pdbx_description
1 polymer ?
#
loop_
_entity_poly.entity_id
_entity_poly.type
_entity_poly.pdbx_seq_one_letter_code
_entity_poly.pdbx_strand_id
1 'polypeptide(L)' 'IMTPRDKLVAVSPEDDGNQVLSRLASGKINQVPVIEGGEIKGLVCRTDILDFLHLRSELGT' A
#
# COMPACT_ATOMS: atom_id res chain seq x y z
N ILE A 1 -8.55 15.79 11.98
CA ILE A 1 -9.74 15.43 11.17
C ILE A 1 -9.55 13.99 10.69
N MET A 2 -10.61 13.18 10.67
CA MET A 2 -10.55 11.75 10.30
C MET A 2 -11.15 11.51 8.91
N THR A 3 -10.67 10.50 8.19
CA THR A 3 -11.23 10.09 6.89
C THR A 3 -12.43 9.16 7.10
N PRO A 4 -13.62 9.46 6.54
CA PRO A 4 -14.78 8.57 6.59
C PRO A 4 -14.51 7.19 5.97
N ARG A 5 -15.13 6.13 6.51
CA ARG A 5 -14.89 4.74 6.09
C ARG A 5 -15.19 4.48 4.62
N ASP A 6 -16.25 5.07 4.09
CA ASP A 6 -16.67 4.98 2.69
C ASP A 6 -15.69 5.66 1.71
N LYS A 7 -14.86 6.58 2.22
CA LYS A 7 -13.83 7.28 1.46
C LYS A 7 -12.42 6.76 1.75
N LEU A 8 -12.30 5.75 2.61
CA LEU A 8 -11.01 5.16 2.96
C LEU A 8 -10.54 4.26 1.82
N VAL A 9 -9.43 4.65 1.19
CA VAL A 9 -8.72 3.77 0.28
C VAL A 9 -7.98 2.72 1.12
N ALA A 10 -8.33 1.45 0.92
CA ALA A 10 -7.72 0.29 1.57
C ALA A 10 -7.34 -0.75 0.52
N VAL A 11 -6.47 -1.69 0.90
CA VAL A 11 -6.01 -2.80 0.04
C VAL A 11 -6.15 -4.14 0.75
N SER A 12 -6.20 -5.22 -0.02
CA SER A 12 -6.16 -6.59 0.49
C SER A 12 -4.71 -7.08 0.65
N PRO A 13 -4.41 -8.03 1.58
CA PRO A 13 -3.11 -8.70 1.61
C PRO A 13 -2.73 -9.37 0.29
N GLU A 14 -3.73 -9.78 -0.49
CA GLU A 14 -3.57 -10.49 -1.76
C GLU A 14 -3.54 -9.55 -2.98
N ASP A 15 -3.61 -8.22 -2.77
CA ASP A 15 -3.52 -7.25 -3.87
C ASP A 15 -2.10 -7.20 -4.44
N ASP A 16 -1.98 -7.11 -5.77
CA ASP A 16 -0.68 -6.97 -6.44
C ASP A 16 0.04 -5.68 -6.03
N GLY A 17 1.31 -5.80 -5.62
CA GLY A 17 2.10 -4.68 -5.12
C GLY A 17 2.30 -3.53 -6.12
N ASN A 18 2.37 -3.81 -7.42
CA ASN A 18 2.48 -2.76 -8.44
C ASN A 18 1.17 -1.98 -8.58
N GLN A 19 0.03 -2.66 -8.46
CA GLN A 19 -1.28 -2.01 -8.41
C GLN A 19 -1.42 -1.14 -7.16
N VAL A 20 -0.98 -1.63 -5.99
CA VAL A 20 -0.96 -0.85 -4.74
C VAL A 20 -0.10 0.41 -4.91
N LEU A 21 1.11 0.30 -5.46
CA LEU A 21 1.98 1.44 -5.73
C LEU A 21 1.32 2.45 -6.69
N SER A 22 0.66 1.96 -7.74
CA SER A 22 -0.06 2.80 -8.70
C SER A 22 -1.22 3.57 -8.05
N ARG A 23 -1.95 2.93 -7.13
CA ARG A 23 -3.01 3.59 -6.33
C ARG A 23 -2.44 4.67 -5.41
N LEU A 24 -1.33 4.38 -4.72
CA LEU A 24 -0.64 5.36 -3.87
C LEU A 24 -0.20 6.60 -4.67
N ALA A 25 0.40 6.39 -5.84
CA ALA A 25 0.87 7.45 -6.71
C ALA A 25 -0.28 8.32 -7.27
N SER A 26 -1.32 7.68 -7.81
CA SER A 26 -2.46 8.38 -8.42
C SER A 26 -3.35 9.08 -7.39
N GLY A 27 -3.56 8.46 -6.23
CA GLY A 27 -4.39 9.01 -5.15
C GLY A 27 -3.72 10.13 -4.35
N LYS A 28 -2.43 10.42 -4.61
CA LYS A 28 -1.60 11.36 -3.82
C LYS A 28 -1.64 11.03 -2.32
N ILE A 29 -1.68 9.74 -1.99
CA ILE A 29 -1.66 9.23 -0.62
C ILE A 29 -0.35 8.50 -0.36
N ASN A 30 0.20 8.64 0.83
CA ASN A 30 1.50 8.08 1.18
C ASN A 30 1.41 6.66 1.76
N GLN A 31 0.23 6.24 2.21
CA GLN A 31 0.02 4.98 2.90
C GLN A 31 -1.42 4.50 2.74
N VAL A 32 -1.61 3.19 2.82
CA VAL A 32 -2.92 2.53 2.80
C VAL A 32 -2.99 1.44 3.86
N PRO A 33 -4.10 1.33 4.61
CA PRO A 33 -4.32 0.19 5.48
C PRO A 33 -4.58 -1.06 4.66
N VAL A 34 -4.04 -2.18 5.13
CA VAL A 34 -4.33 -3.52 4.62
C VAL A 34 -5.49 -4.08 5.44
N ILE A 35 -6.60 -4.42 4.80
CA ILE A 35 -7.82 -4.88 5.45
C ILE A 35 -8.26 -6.21 4.85
N GLU A 36 -8.59 -7.17 5.71
CA GLU A 36 -9.14 -8.47 5.31
C GLU A 36 -10.21 -8.88 6.33
N GLY A 37 -11.36 -9.36 5.86
CA GLY A 37 -12.46 -9.76 6.75
C GLY A 37 -13.01 -8.63 7.62
N GLY A 38 -12.79 -7.37 7.24
CA GLY A 38 -13.18 -6.20 8.04
C GLY A 38 -12.21 -5.82 9.16
N GLU A 39 -11.09 -6.53 9.28
CA GLU A 39 -10.03 -6.25 10.25
C GLU A 39 -8.80 -5.62 9.60
N ILE A 40 -8.11 -4.75 10.33
CA ILE A 40 -6.83 -4.19 9.88
C ILE A 40 -5.75 -5.24 10.11
N LYS A 41 -5.11 -5.67 9.03
CA LYS A 41 -3.97 -6.60 9.06
C LYS A 41 -2.63 -5.87 9.08
N GLY A 42 -2.59 -4.63 8.62
CA GLY A 42 -1.38 -3.82 8.65
C GLY A 42 -1.52 -2.47 7.95
N LEU A 43 -0.38 -1.85 7.68
CA LEU A 43 -0.25 -0.59 6.97
C LEU A 43 0.90 -0.71 5.98
N VAL A 44 0.68 -0.29 4.73
CA VAL A 44 1.74 -0.20 3.72
C VAL A 44 2.02 1.26 3.44
N CYS A 45 3.29 1.67 3.58
CA CYS A 45 3.74 3.00 3.20
C CYS A 45 4.42 2.95 1.83
N ARG A 46 4.37 4.07 1.10
CA ARG A 46 5.08 4.20 -0.18
C ARG A 46 6.58 3.95 -0.04
N THR A 47 7.18 4.37 1.07
CA THR A 47 8.60 4.15 1.37
C THR A 47 8.95 2.67 1.44
N ASP A 48 8.12 1.87 2.12
CA ASP A 48 8.37 0.42 2.28
C ASP A 48 8.42 -0.29 0.91
N ILE A 49 7.54 0.11 -0.02
CA ILE A 49 7.53 -0.42 -1.39
C ILE A 49 8.78 0.00 -2.16
N LEU A 50 9.19 1.27 -2.05
CA LEU A 50 10.38 1.78 -2.74
C LEU A 50 11.66 1.12 -2.22
N ASP A 51 11.77 0.95 -0.90
CA ASP A 51 12.90 0.28 -0.26
C ASP A 51 12.99 -1.19 -0.71
N PHE A 52 11.85 -1.87 -0.81
CA PHE A 52 11.79 -3.24 -1.35
C PHE A 52 12.23 -3.33 -2.81
N LEU A 53 11.79 -2.38 -3.65
CA LEU A 53 12.19 -2.34 -5.06
C LEU A 53 13.69 -2.03 -5.20
N HIS A 54 14.21 -1.12 -4.39
CA HIS A 54 15.63 -0.79 -4.35
C HIS A 54 16.46 -2.01 -3.96
N LEU A 55 16.08 -2.70 -2.87
CA LEU A 55 16.72 -3.93 -2.43
C LEU A 55 16.72 -4.99 -3.54
N ARG A 56 15.60 -5.19 -4.24
CA ARG A 56 15.54 -6.13 -5.37
C ARG A 56 16.47 -5.75 -6.51
N SER A 57 16.62 -4.46 -6.80
CA SER A 57 17.52 -3.99 -7.86
C SER A 57 19.00 -4.22 -7.55
N GLU A 58 19.38 -4.13 -6.27
CA GLU A 58 20.75 -4.42 -5.81
C GLU A 58 21.06 -5.93 -5.83
N LEU A 59 20.06 -6.76 -5.59
CA LEU A 59 20.20 -8.23 -5.54
C LEU A 59 20.17 -8.90 -6.93
N GLY A 60 20.01 -8.13 -8.02
CA GLY A 60 20.26 -8.62 -9.38
C GLY A 60 19.36 -9.78 -9.83
N THR A 61 18.05 -9.68 -9.61
CA THR A 61 17.04 -10.60 -10.19
C THR A 61 16.16 -9.92 -11.21
#